data_AF-A0A7S0XYX4-F1
#
_entry.id   AF-A0A7S0XYX4-F1
#
_cell.length_a   1.000
_cell.length_b   1.000
_cell.length_c   1.000
_cell.angle_alpha   90.00
_cell.angle_beta   90.00
_cell.angle_gamma   90.00
#
_symmetry.space_group_name_H-M   'P 1'
#
loop_
_entity.id
_entity.type
_entity.pdbx_description
1 polymer ?
#
loop_
_entity_poly.entity_id
_entity_poly.type
_entity_poly.pdbx_seq_one_letter_code
_entity_poly.pdbx_strand_id
1 'polypeptide(L)'
;TNAGKSSLINHLLNKDNIAKTSSRQGLTSNIDLYMVNEKFVLADMPGYGFGRTVGKLTRRWDNEWRPLIYEYLQSSDVKAAIFVADVRWVPTEEDIHITQALRECEVPTLL
;
A
#
# COMPACT_ATOMS: atom_id res chain seq x y z
N THR A 1 -3.32 2.67 7.40
CA THR A 1 -2.40 3.75 7.81
C THR A 1 -2.63 5.03 7.01
N ASN A 2 -2.63 6.20 7.66
CA ASN A 2 -2.58 7.52 6.99
C ASN A 2 -1.12 7.97 6.81
N ALA A 3 -0.23 7.06 6.43
CA ALA A 3 1.20 7.36 6.26
C ALA A 3 1.48 8.37 5.13
N GLY A 4 0.44 8.81 4.40
CA GLY A 4 0.54 9.84 3.36
C GLY A 4 0.55 9.29 1.93
N LYS A 5 0.35 7.98 1.70
CA LYS A 5 0.31 7.38 0.35
C LYS A 5 -0.58 8.12 -0.64
N SER A 6 -1.85 8.36 -0.29
CA SER A 6 -2.78 9.04 -1.21
C SER A 6 -2.38 10.50 -1.44
N SER A 7 -1.80 11.16 -0.43
CA SER A 7 -1.24 12.51 -0.59
C SER A 7 -0.03 12.51 -1.52
N LEU A 8 0.86 11.50 -1.40
CA LEU A 8 2.00 11.31 -2.29
C LEU A 8 1.53 11.08 -3.74
N ILE A 9 0.54 10.21 -3.95
CA ILE A 9 -0.01 9.93 -5.28
C ILE A 9 -0.59 11.20 -5.91
N ASN A 10 -1.43 11.94 -5.18
CA ASN A 10 -2.01 13.19 -5.70
C ASN A 10 -0.92 14.22 -6.04
N HIS A 11 0.13 14.31 -5.22
CA HIS A 11 1.26 15.19 -5.48
C HIS A 11 2.07 14.76 -6.72
N LEU A 12 2.39 13.47 -6.86
CA LEU A 12 3.11 12.91 -8.01
C LEU A 12 2.34 13.09 -9.32
N LEU A 13 1.01 13.00 -9.26
CA LEU A 13 0.15 13.14 -10.43
C LEU A 13 -0.22 14.60 -10.74
N ASN A 14 0.19 15.55 -9.89
CA ASN A 14 -0.20 16.97 -9.95
C ASN A 14 -1.71 17.16 -10.16
N LYS A 15 -2.51 16.32 -9.51
CA LYS A 15 -3.97 16.31 -9.62
C LYS A 15 -4.57 16.01 -8.27
N ASP A 16 -5.49 16.88 -7.85
CA ASP A 16 -6.21 16.70 -6.61
C ASP A 16 -7.27 15.60 -6.76
N ASN A 17 -7.44 14.82 -5.69
CA ASN A 17 -8.56 13.89 -5.50
C ASN A 17 -8.63 12.70 -6.50
N ILE A 18 -7.50 12.30 -7.10
CA ILE A 18 -7.42 11.05 -7.88
C ILE A 18 -7.34 9.84 -6.94
N ALA A 19 -6.38 9.88 -6.03
CA ALA A 19 -6.32 8.92 -4.94
C ALA A 19 -7.25 9.42 -3.84
N LYS A 20 -8.32 8.66 -3.56
CA LYS A 20 -9.23 8.96 -2.47
C LYS A 20 -8.46 8.87 -1.16
N THR A 21 -8.23 10.00 -0.51
CA THR A 21 -7.77 10.06 0.88
C THR A 21 -8.91 9.57 1.77
N SER A 22 -9.13 8.26 1.84
CA SER A 22 -10.20 7.69 2.67
C SER A 22 -9.90 7.98 4.14
N SER A 23 -10.72 8.83 4.76
CA SER A 23 -10.72 9.06 6.22
C SER A 23 -11.21 7.84 7.00
N ARG A 24 -11.81 6.85 6.33
CA ARG A 24 -12.32 5.60 6.92
C ARG A 24 -11.31 4.47 6.72
N GLN A 25 -10.59 4.16 7.79
CA GLN A 25 -9.63 3.05 7.85
C GLN A 25 -10.34 1.70 7.71
N GLY A 26 -9.82 0.82 6.86
CA GLY A 26 -10.22 -0.60 6.80
C GLY A 26 -11.39 -0.98 5.88
N LEU A 27 -11.79 -0.12 4.92
CA LEU A 27 -12.89 -0.43 3.99
C LEU A 27 -12.48 -0.63 2.52
N THR A 28 -11.24 -0.28 2.14
CA THR A 28 -10.75 -0.52 0.77
C THR A 28 -10.11 -1.90 0.67
N SER A 29 -10.84 -2.85 0.08
CA SER A 29 -10.39 -4.21 -0.23
C SER A 29 -9.52 -4.31 -1.48
N ASN A 30 -9.52 -3.24 -2.29
CA ASN A 30 -9.07 -3.30 -3.67
C ASN A 30 -7.68 -2.66 -3.79
N ILE A 31 -6.91 -3.15 -4.76
CA ILE A 31 -5.74 -2.47 -5.27
C ILE A 31 -6.24 -1.45 -6.30
N ASP A 32 -5.99 -0.17 -6.06
CA ASP A 32 -6.42 0.88 -6.99
C ASP A 32 -5.33 1.10 -8.05
N LEU A 33 -5.69 0.97 -9.33
CA LEU A 33 -4.75 1.11 -10.46
C LEU A 33 -4.97 2.43 -11.19
N TYR A 34 -3.89 3.18 -11.42
CA TYR A 34 -3.90 4.47 -12.10
C TYR A 34 -2.97 4.42 -13.31
N MET A 35 -3.54 4.52 -14.52
CA MET A 35 -2.76 4.67 -15.76
C MET A 35 -2.20 6.10 -15.84
N VAL A 36 -0.88 6.24 -15.91
CA VAL A 36 -0.19 7.53 -15.95
C VAL A 36 0.41 7.77 -17.33
N ASN A 37 -0.14 8.77 -18.02
CA ASN A 37 0.33 9.20 -19.35
C ASN A 37 0.46 8.07 -20.37
N GLU A 38 -0.32 6.99 -20.23
CA GLU A 38 -0.25 5.76 -21.05
C GLU A 38 1.13 5.08 -21.05
N LYS A 39 1.98 5.37 -20.06
CA LYS A 39 3.36 4.89 -19.97
C LYS A 39 3.57 3.85 -18.88
N PHE A 40 2.89 4.00 -17.75
CA PHE A 40 3.02 3.10 -16.62
C PHE A 40 1.75 3.14 -15.76
N VAL A 41 1.62 2.13 -14.90
CA VAL A 41 0.53 2.01 -13.93
C VAL A 41 1.09 2.24 -12.53
N LEU A 42 0.47 3.15 -11.77
CA LEU A 42 0.64 3.22 -10.33
C LEU A 42 -0.41 2.33 -9.67
N ALA A 43 0.04 1.43 -8.79
CA ALA A 43 -0.83 0.58 -7.99
C ALA A 43 -0.81 1.06 -6.54
N ASP A 44 -1.95 1.56 -6.06
CA ASP A 44 -2.11 1.90 -4.65
C ASP A 44 -2.55 0.66 -3.88
N MET A 45 -1.62 0.14 -3.08
CA MET A 45 -1.91 -0.95 -2.16
C MET A 45 -2.82 -0.45 -1.04
N PRO A 46 -3.82 -1.24 -0.62
CA PRO A 46 -4.66 -0.83 0.48
C PRO A 46 -3.79 -0.64 1.74
N GLY A 47 -4.18 0.31 2.60
CA GLY A 47 -3.38 0.61 3.79
C GLY A 47 -3.44 -0.54 4.79
N TYR A 48 -2.31 -1.24 4.96
CA TYR A 48 -2.11 -2.20 6.04
C TYR A 48 -1.92 -1.48 7.38
N GLY A 49 -2.14 -2.19 8.48
CA GLY A 49 -1.97 -1.64 9.82
C GLY A 49 -3.25 -1.11 10.48
N PHE A 50 -3.25 -1.26 11.81
CA PHE A 50 -4.34 -0.99 12.74
C PHE A 50 -5.02 0.36 12.50
N GLY A 51 -6.25 0.30 12.01
CA GLY A 51 -7.23 1.26 12.48
C GLY A 51 -7.58 0.90 13.90
N ARG A 52 -7.37 1.82 14.85
CA ARG A 52 -7.98 1.76 16.17
C ARG A 52 -9.49 1.92 16.02
N THR A 53 -10.15 0.95 15.42
CA THR A 53 -11.61 0.86 15.41
C THR A 53 -11.95 -0.33 16.26
N VAL A 54 -12.21 -0.05 17.53
CA VAL A 54 -12.79 -0.99 18.48
C VAL A 54 -13.97 -1.69 17.79
N GLY A 55 -13.84 -2.99 17.54
CA GLY A 55 -14.95 -3.86 17.13
C GLY A 55 -15.11 -4.22 15.64
N LYS A 56 -14.19 -3.87 14.73
CA LYS A 56 -14.24 -4.37 13.33
C LYS A 56 -12.91 -4.95 12.87
N LEU A 57 -12.98 -6.13 12.23
CA LEU A 57 -11.86 -6.98 11.83
C LEU A 57 -10.67 -6.16 11.30
N THR A 58 -9.63 -6.03 12.12
CA THR A 58 -8.30 -5.71 11.62
C THR A 58 -7.89 -6.91 10.77
N ARG A 59 -7.81 -6.72 9.45
CA ARG A 59 -7.30 -7.74 8.52
C ARG A 59 -5.97 -8.27 9.06
N ARG A 60 -5.90 -9.57 9.32
CA ARG A 60 -4.66 -10.20 9.79
C ARG A 60 -3.70 -10.38 8.62
N TRP A 61 -2.41 -10.21 8.89
CA TRP A 61 -1.34 -10.40 7.91
C TRP A 61 -1.53 -11.69 7.10
N ASP A 62 -1.67 -12.83 7.79
CA ASP A 62 -1.67 -14.15 7.15
C ASP A 62 -2.86 -14.44 6.24
N ASN A 63 -4.05 -13.90 6.58
CA ASN A 63 -5.30 -14.32 5.96
C ASN A 63 -5.73 -13.44 4.79
N GLU A 64 -5.32 -12.16 4.79
CA GLU A 64 -5.84 -11.20 3.81
C GLU A 64 -4.73 -10.39 3.15
N TRP A 65 -3.74 -9.89 3.91
CA TRP A 65 -2.68 -9.05 3.36
C TRP A 65 -1.64 -9.85 2.59
N ARG A 66 -1.15 -10.93 3.19
CA ARG A 66 -0.13 -11.77 2.58
C ARG A 66 -0.61 -12.34 1.25
N PRO A 67 -1.79 -12.98 1.12
CA PRO A 67 -2.25 -13.48 -0.17
C PRO A 67 -2.37 -12.38 -1.22
N LEU A 68 -2.97 -11.23 -0.87
CA LEU A 68 -3.16 -10.12 -1.79
C LEU A 68 -1.84 -9.53 -2.32
N ILE A 69 -0.89 -9.29 -1.42
CA ILE A 69 0.41 -8.72 -1.79
C ILE A 69 1.18 -9.71 -2.66
N TYR A 70 1.32 -10.95 -2.22
CA TYR A 70 2.08 -11.95 -2.98
C TYR A 70 1.42 -12.25 -4.33
N GLU A 71 0.10 -12.38 -4.40
CA GLU A 71 -0.62 -12.57 -5.65
C GLU A 71 -0.36 -11.41 -6.61
N TYR A 72 -0.42 -10.16 -6.14
CA TYR A 72 -0.15 -9.00 -6.98
C TYR A 72 1.31 -8.96 -7.47
N LEU A 73 2.27 -9.14 -6.56
CA LEU A 73 3.69 -9.11 -6.88
C LEU A 73 4.09 -10.22 -7.87
N GLN A 74 3.44 -11.39 -7.81
CA GLN A 74 3.72 -12.52 -8.70
C GLN A 74 2.98 -12.45 -10.04
N SER A 75 1.77 -11.87 -10.05
CA SER A 75 0.94 -11.79 -11.26
C SER A 75 1.19 -10.56 -12.12
N SER A 76 1.88 -9.55 -11.57
CA SER A 76 2.10 -8.25 -12.23
C SER A 76 3.57 -8.01 -12.54
N ASP A 77 3.84 -7.27 -13.61
CA ASP A 77 5.19 -6.82 -13.98
C ASP A 77 5.62 -5.59 -13.14
N VAL A 78 5.84 -5.81 -11.85
CA VAL A 78 6.17 -4.75 -10.89
C VAL A 78 7.61 -4.26 -11.12
N LYS A 79 7.76 -3.01 -11.55
CA LYS A 79 9.08 -2.41 -11.82
C LYS A 79 9.78 -1.87 -10.57
N ALA A 80 9.00 -1.37 -9.61
CA ALA A 80 9.50 -0.85 -8.34
C ALA A 80 8.36 -0.72 -7.33
N ALA A 81 8.71 -0.69 -6.05
CA ALA A 81 7.82 -0.38 -4.95
C ALA A 81 8.29 0.89 -4.21
N ILE A 82 7.33 1.69 -3.75
CA ILE A 82 7.57 2.81 -2.83
C ILE A 82 6.89 2.47 -1.51
N PHE A 83 7.69 2.29 -0.48
CA PHE A 83 7.22 1.97 0.86
C PHE A 83 7.11 3.25 1.68
N VAL A 84 5.89 3.69 1.95
CA VAL A 84 5.66 4.96 2.68
C VAL A 84 5.49 4.68 4.17
N ALA A 85 6.48 5.09 4.95
CA ALA A 85 6.47 5.03 6.41
C ALA A 85 6.41 6.43 7.05
N ASP A 86 5.74 6.54 8.19
CA ASP A 86 5.76 7.76 9.01
C ASP A 86 6.94 7.70 9.99
N VAL A 87 7.92 8.58 9.79
CA VAL A 87 9.18 8.65 10.56
C VAL A 87 9.00 8.77 12.07
N ARG A 88 7.82 9.17 12.54
CA ARG A 88 7.52 9.35 13.96
C ARG A 88 7.21 8.04 14.68
N TRP A 89 6.94 6.97 13.94
CA TRP A 89 6.52 5.69 14.49
C TRP A 89 7.61 4.64 14.32
N VAL A 90 7.74 3.77 15.31
CA VAL A 90 8.56 2.56 15.21
C VAL A 90 7.89 1.62 14.21
N PRO A 91 8.64 0.99 13.28
CA PRO A 91 8.10 0.00 12.37
C PRO A 91 7.33 -1.11 13.11
N THR A 92 6.15 -1.42 12.61
CA THR A 92 5.27 -2.51 13.06
C THR A 92 5.70 -3.85 12.48
N GLU A 93 5.17 -4.96 13.02
CA GLU A 93 5.40 -6.29 12.43
C GLU A 93 4.91 -6.35 10.98
N GLU A 94 3.79 -5.69 10.65
CA GLU A 94 3.30 -5.61 9.28
C GLU A 94 4.23 -4.83 8.34
N ASP A 95 4.87 -3.75 8.83
CA ASP A 95 5.89 -3.03 8.06
C ASP A 95 7.05 -3.96 7.70
N ILE A 96 7.50 -4.76 8.67
CA ILE A 96 8.57 -5.75 8.50
C ILE A 96 8.16 -6.82 7.48
N HIS A 97 6.96 -7.38 7.63
CA HIS A 97 6.52 -8.44 6.72
C HIS A 97 6.39 -7.97 5.26
N ILE A 98 5.94 -6.73 5.03
CA ILE A 98 5.80 -6.18 3.67
C ILE A 98 7.16 -5.91 3.05
N THR A 99 8.06 -5.29 3.79
CA THR A 99 9.43 -5.05 3.30
C THR A 99 10.16 -6.36 3.03
N GLN A 100 9.89 -7.41 3.80
CA GLN A 100 10.42 -8.74 3.55
C GLN A 100 9.79 -9.38 2.29
N ALA A 101 8.48 -9.31 2.10
CA ALA A 101 7.82 -9.81 0.89
C ALA A 101 8.36 -9.13 -0.39
N LEU A 102 8.56 -7.81 -0.36
CA LEU A 102 9.17 -7.07 -1.47
C LEU A 102 10.59 -7.55 -1.78
N ARG A 103 11.37 -7.84 -0.74
CA ARG A 103 12.73 -8.38 -0.88
C ARG A 103 12.72 -9.81 -1.44
N GLU A 104 11.84 -10.67 -0.96
CA GLU A 104 11.70 -12.06 -1.42
C GLU A 104 11.27 -12.14 -2.89
N CYS A 105 10.43 -11.22 -3.34
CA CYS A 105 10.04 -11.08 -4.74
C CYS A 105 11.05 -10.31 -5.60
N GLU A 106 12.22 -9.96 -5.05
CA GLU A 106 13.29 -9.21 -5.73
C GLU A 106 12.83 -7.87 -6.33
N VAL A 107 11.86 -7.21 -5.70
CA VAL A 107 11.30 -5.95 -6.18
C VAL A 107 12.17 -4.77 -5.73
N PRO A 108 12.68 -3.95 -6.66
CA PRO A 108 13.40 -2.72 -6.30
C PRO A 108 12.52 -1.82 -5.44
N THR A 109 12.98 -1.48 -4.24
CA THR A 109 12.15 -0.78 -3.24
C THR A 109 12.83 0.51 -2.79
N LEU A 110 12.07 1.62 -2.83
CA LEU A 110 12.41 2.89 -2.19
C LEU A 110 11.69 2.96 -0.84
N LEU A 111 12.44 3.25 0.23
CA LEU A 111 11.96 3.50 1.59
C LEU A 111 11.77 5.00 1.84
#